data_AF-A0A830CHW1-F1
#
_entry.id   AF-A0A830CHW1-F1
#
_cell.length_a   1.000
_cell.length_b   1.000
_cell.length_c   1.000
_cell.angle_alpha   90.00
_cell.angle_beta   90.00
_cell.angle_gamma   90.00
#
_symmetry.space_group_name_H-M   'P 1'
#
loop_
_entity.id
_entity.type
_entity.pdbx_description
1 polymer ?
#
loop_
_entity_poly.entity_id
_entity_poly.type
_entity_poly.pdbx_seq_one_letter_code
_entity_poly.pdbx_strand_id
1 'polypeptide(L)'
;MDSKVVQKVKPYLGVIFLQFGSAGFGIVAKAALNQGSSNFTFSVYRNAIAAALFIPFAFFLERKIRPTMTFSIFWKILLLSLFDPVIGQNMFYAGMKYSSATFASAMCNLIPALTFVLAWILRIEKVNLKSVRSHAKIMGTLVTVGGAMIMTLIVGPVIGLPWTHKSQDGKSASTNAEDPVKGAIMIATGCLGYSLFYTLQAITLKSYPAGLSLTAMVCSLGAFIGTIVTFLAERGNTSVWALGWDAKLLAYVYGGVISSGITYYLSGVIMKEKGPVFVTAFNPLSMNKDQKETEPTQQQQQQSKAETNTYTNDDAKTNLANGSQTISGPDAV
;
A
#
# COMPACT_ATOMS: atom_id res chain seq x y z
N MET A 1 -26.31 -21.93 -7.06
CA MET A 1 -26.28 -20.54 -6.53
C MET A 1 -27.09 -19.68 -7.48
N ASP A 2 -28.18 -19.06 -7.01
CA ASP A 2 -29.02 -18.19 -7.85
C ASP A 2 -28.19 -17.06 -8.49
N SER A 3 -28.39 -16.81 -9.78
CA SER A 3 -27.70 -15.75 -10.54
C SER A 3 -27.79 -14.37 -9.85
N LYS A 4 -28.91 -14.10 -9.15
CA LYS A 4 -29.13 -12.89 -8.35
C LYS A 4 -28.25 -12.82 -7.09
N VAL A 5 -27.95 -13.95 -6.46
CA VAL A 5 -27.07 -14.02 -5.28
C VAL A 5 -25.63 -13.80 -5.72
N VAL A 6 -25.20 -14.42 -6.83
CA VAL A 6 -23.86 -14.24 -7.40
C VAL A 6 -23.61 -12.78 -7.76
N GLN A 7 -24.57 -12.11 -8.41
CA GLN A 7 -24.46 -10.68 -8.73
C GLN A 7 -24.40 -9.78 -7.48
N LYS A 8 -25.14 -10.11 -6.41
CA LYS A 8 -25.07 -9.35 -5.16
C LYS A 8 -23.75 -9.52 -4.42
N VAL A 9 -23.13 -10.70 -4.48
CA VAL A 9 -21.91 -11.04 -3.74
C VAL A 9 -20.64 -10.59 -4.48
N LYS A 10 -20.66 -10.58 -5.83
CA LYS A 10 -19.54 -10.20 -6.69
C LYS A 10 -18.82 -8.89 -6.29
N PRO A 11 -19.50 -7.75 -6.06
CA PRO A 11 -18.80 -6.52 -5.65
C PRO A 11 -18.13 -6.64 -4.28
N TYR A 12 -18.69 -7.40 -3.34
CA TYR A 12 -18.07 -7.61 -2.02
C TYR A 12 -16.79 -8.47 -2.13
N LEU A 13 -16.84 -9.56 -2.90
CA LEU A 13 -15.65 -10.38 -3.17
C LEU A 13 -14.57 -9.58 -3.89
N GLY A 14 -14.97 -8.74 -4.85
CA GLY A 14 -14.05 -7.86 -5.56
C GLY A 14 -13.32 -6.91 -4.61
N VAL A 15 -14.05 -6.25 -3.72
CA VAL A 15 -13.44 -5.33 -2.74
C VAL A 15 -12.54 -6.06 -1.74
N ILE A 16 -12.94 -7.25 -1.26
CA ILE A 16 -12.09 -8.07 -0.40
C ILE A 16 -10.77 -8.42 -1.10
N PHE A 17 -10.84 -8.84 -2.37
CA PHE A 17 -9.66 -9.11 -3.18
C PHE A 17 -8.74 -7.89 -3.31
N LEU A 18 -9.31 -6.71 -3.56
CA LEU A 18 -8.54 -5.46 -3.62
C LEU A 18 -7.83 -5.16 -2.30
N GLN A 19 -8.49 -5.47 -1.17
CA GLN A 19 -7.92 -5.21 0.14
C GLN A 19 -6.74 -6.13 0.46
N PHE A 20 -6.88 -7.43 0.17
CA PHE A 20 -5.77 -8.39 0.30
C PHE A 20 -4.61 -8.02 -0.61
N GLY A 21 -4.89 -7.67 -1.86
CA GLY A 21 -3.88 -7.21 -2.82
C GLY A 21 -3.12 -5.98 -2.32
N SER A 22 -3.84 -5.02 -1.72
CA SER A 22 -3.26 -3.80 -1.16
C SER A 22 -2.45 -4.05 0.11
N ALA A 23 -2.89 -4.95 1.00
CA ALA A 23 -2.16 -5.34 2.21
C ALA A 23 -0.81 -5.98 1.85
N GLY A 24 -0.82 -6.96 0.95
CA GLY A 24 0.41 -7.59 0.44
C GLY A 24 1.34 -6.58 -0.23
N PHE A 25 0.78 -5.60 -0.94
CA PHE A 25 1.58 -4.56 -1.58
C PHE A 25 2.31 -3.67 -0.58
N GLY A 26 1.67 -3.29 0.53
CA GLY A 26 2.27 -2.40 1.52
C GLY A 26 3.60 -2.91 2.05
N ILE A 27 3.69 -4.23 2.28
CA ILE A 27 4.91 -4.91 2.75
C ILE A 27 6.00 -4.86 1.67
N VAL A 28 5.66 -5.26 0.44
CA VAL A 28 6.61 -5.32 -0.69
C VAL A 28 7.09 -3.91 -1.07
N ALA A 29 6.19 -2.93 -1.07
CA ALA A 29 6.52 -1.53 -1.32
C ALA A 29 7.45 -0.99 -0.25
N LYS A 30 7.15 -1.19 1.05
CA LYS A 30 8.03 -0.72 2.13
C LYS A 30 9.42 -1.37 2.06
N ALA A 31 9.50 -2.67 1.77
CA ALA A 31 10.77 -3.37 1.58
C ALA A 31 11.59 -2.75 0.43
N ALA A 32 10.97 -2.48 -0.72
CA ALA A 32 11.64 -1.85 -1.85
C ALA A 32 12.09 -0.40 -1.57
N LEU A 33 11.27 0.38 -0.86
CA LEU A 33 11.60 1.76 -0.47
C LEU A 33 12.77 1.80 0.54
N ASN A 34 12.83 0.85 1.48
CA ASN A 34 13.92 0.74 2.44
C ASN A 34 15.25 0.34 1.79
N GLN A 35 15.23 -0.37 0.66
CA GLN A 35 16.41 -0.69 -0.15
C GLN A 35 16.87 0.49 -1.05
N GLY A 36 16.38 1.70 -0.78
CA GLY A 36 16.82 2.93 -1.46
C GLY A 36 16.10 3.22 -2.78
N SER A 37 14.95 2.61 -3.07
CA SER A 37 14.17 2.97 -4.27
C SER A 37 13.66 4.41 -4.19
N SER A 38 13.83 5.21 -5.24
CA SER A 38 13.13 6.52 -5.30
C SER A 38 11.63 6.31 -5.48
N ASN A 39 10.86 7.16 -4.80
CA ASN A 39 9.39 7.10 -4.86
C ASN A 39 8.88 7.47 -6.26
N PHE A 40 9.58 8.38 -6.93
CA PHE A 40 9.24 8.90 -8.25
C PHE A 40 9.31 7.79 -9.30
N THR A 41 10.45 7.12 -9.38
CA THR A 41 10.64 5.99 -10.29
C THR A 41 9.74 4.79 -9.94
N PHE A 42 9.49 4.56 -8.65
CA PHE A 42 8.57 3.52 -8.21
C PHE A 42 7.15 3.74 -8.75
N SER A 43 6.63 4.98 -8.68
CA SER A 43 5.34 5.33 -9.28
C SER A 43 5.35 5.16 -10.80
N VAL A 44 6.41 5.60 -11.48
CA VAL A 44 6.51 5.49 -12.94
C VAL A 44 6.47 4.04 -13.40
N TYR A 45 7.33 3.16 -12.86
CA TYR A 45 7.38 1.76 -13.28
C TYR A 45 6.08 1.03 -13.00
N ARG A 46 5.48 1.26 -11.83
CA ARG A 46 4.17 0.72 -11.47
C ARG A 46 3.11 1.07 -12.53
N ASN A 47 3.00 2.33 -12.91
CA ASN A 47 2.00 2.77 -13.87
C ASN A 47 2.34 2.36 -15.32
N ALA A 48 3.62 2.30 -15.69
CA ALA A 48 4.06 1.83 -16.99
C ALA A 48 3.76 0.33 -17.20
N ILE A 49 4.03 -0.51 -16.21
CA ILE A 49 3.71 -1.94 -16.24
C ILE A 49 2.19 -2.15 -16.33
N ALA A 50 1.41 -1.41 -15.54
CA ALA A 50 -0.04 -1.45 -15.61
C ALA A 50 -0.56 -1.07 -17.00
N ALA A 51 -0.03 0.00 -17.60
CA ALA A 51 -0.38 0.43 -18.94
C ALA A 51 -0.03 -0.65 -19.99
N ALA A 52 1.19 -1.17 -19.96
CA ALA A 52 1.64 -2.21 -20.90
C ALA A 52 0.76 -3.47 -20.82
N LEU A 53 0.33 -3.85 -19.62
CA LEU A 53 -0.57 -4.99 -19.42
C LEU A 53 -1.99 -4.68 -19.94
N PHE A 54 -2.58 -3.53 -19.58
CA PHE A 54 -4.00 -3.26 -19.83
C PHE A 54 -4.31 -2.69 -21.23
N ILE A 55 -3.36 -2.03 -21.90
CA ILE A 55 -3.53 -1.53 -23.27
C ILE A 55 -4.02 -2.61 -24.24
N PRO A 56 -3.41 -3.82 -24.34
CA PRO A 56 -3.88 -4.84 -25.26
C PRO A 56 -5.29 -5.32 -24.91
N PHE A 57 -5.59 -5.59 -23.63
CA PHE A 57 -6.94 -5.99 -23.23
C PHE A 57 -7.98 -4.91 -23.54
N ALA A 58 -7.64 -3.64 -23.28
CA ALA A 58 -8.52 -2.52 -23.62
C ALA A 58 -8.72 -2.40 -25.13
N PHE A 59 -7.72 -2.72 -25.95
CA PHE A 59 -7.82 -2.68 -27.41
C PHE A 59 -8.68 -3.84 -27.95
N PHE A 60 -8.57 -5.05 -27.41
CA PHE A 60 -9.34 -6.20 -27.90
C PHE A 60 -10.77 -6.25 -27.35
N LEU A 61 -10.96 -5.99 -26.06
CA LEU A 61 -12.25 -6.18 -25.37
C LEU A 61 -13.17 -4.97 -25.49
N GLU A 62 -12.62 -3.74 -25.50
CA GLU A 62 -13.43 -2.52 -25.42
C GLU A 62 -13.46 -1.69 -26.71
N ARG A 63 -12.85 -2.16 -27.82
CA ARG A 63 -12.76 -1.39 -29.08
C ARG A 63 -14.08 -0.81 -29.56
N LYS A 64 -15.17 -1.60 -29.43
CA LYS A 64 -16.51 -1.27 -29.94
C LYS A 64 -17.34 -0.41 -29.00
N ILE A 65 -16.94 -0.30 -27.73
CA ILE A 65 -17.69 0.45 -26.70
C ILE A 65 -17.02 1.78 -26.32
N ARG A 66 -15.83 2.07 -26.86
CA ARG A 66 -15.10 3.32 -26.59
C ARG A 66 -15.86 4.50 -27.19
N PRO A 67 -16.31 5.48 -26.38
CA PRO A 67 -16.84 6.72 -26.92
C PRO A 67 -15.71 7.58 -27.51
N THR A 68 -16.09 8.53 -28.36
CA THR A 68 -15.16 9.48 -28.98
C THR A 68 -14.46 10.31 -27.92
N MET A 69 -13.15 10.52 -28.10
CA MET A 69 -12.34 11.29 -27.17
C MET A 69 -12.63 12.78 -27.34
N THR A 70 -13.48 13.36 -26.49
CA THR A 70 -13.70 14.81 -26.45
C THR A 70 -12.68 15.49 -25.53
N PHE A 71 -12.44 16.79 -25.75
CA PHE A 71 -11.52 17.58 -24.91
C PHE A 71 -11.90 17.52 -23.42
N SER A 72 -13.20 17.54 -23.10
CA SER A 72 -13.68 17.42 -21.72
C SER A 72 -13.34 16.06 -21.09
N ILE A 73 -13.50 14.96 -21.84
CA ILE A 73 -13.15 13.61 -21.35
C ILE A 73 -11.64 13.52 -21.14
N PHE A 74 -10.85 14.01 -22.09
CA PHE A 74 -9.40 14.05 -21.97
C PHE A 74 -8.95 14.79 -20.71
N TRP A 75 -9.51 15.97 -20.43
CA TRP A 75 -9.20 16.73 -19.22
C TRP A 75 -9.55 15.99 -17.93
N LYS A 76 -10.68 15.26 -17.90
CA LYS A 76 -11.03 14.41 -16.76
C LYS A 76 -9.98 13.32 -16.54
N ILE A 77 -9.59 12.60 -17.60
CA ILE A 77 -8.58 11.52 -17.52
C ILE A 77 -7.22 12.10 -17.08
N LEU A 78 -6.85 13.27 -17.59
CA LEU A 78 -5.65 13.98 -17.18
C LEU A 78 -5.67 14.28 -15.68
N LEU A 79 -6.77 14.85 -15.16
CA LEU A 79 -6.94 15.11 -13.73
C LEU A 79 -6.89 13.82 -12.90
N LEU A 80 -7.53 12.73 -13.36
CA LEU A 80 -7.43 11.42 -12.69
C LEU A 80 -5.96 10.98 -12.58
N SER A 81 -5.19 11.08 -13.68
CA SER A 81 -3.78 10.68 -13.69
C SER A 81 -2.91 11.57 -12.80
N LEU A 82 -3.26 12.84 -12.64
CA LEU A 82 -2.55 13.78 -11.78
C LEU A 82 -2.79 13.48 -10.29
N PHE A 83 -4.03 13.23 -9.89
CA PHE A 83 -4.38 13.10 -8.47
C PHE A 83 -3.86 11.83 -7.81
N ASP A 84 -3.95 10.67 -8.46
CA ASP A 84 -3.50 9.41 -7.86
C ASP A 84 -2.11 8.99 -8.36
N PRO A 85 -1.91 8.63 -9.65
CA PRO A 85 -0.59 8.19 -10.13
C PRO A 85 0.56 9.15 -9.81
N VAL A 86 0.34 10.45 -9.97
CA VAL A 86 1.40 11.45 -9.79
C VAL A 86 1.44 11.96 -8.35
N ILE A 87 0.42 12.70 -7.90
CA ILE A 87 0.47 13.36 -6.59
C ILE A 87 0.26 12.35 -5.46
N GLY A 88 -0.83 11.58 -5.53
CA GLY A 88 -1.26 10.66 -4.48
C GLY A 88 -0.20 9.64 -4.12
N GLN A 89 0.28 8.89 -5.12
CA GLN A 89 1.30 7.86 -4.92
C GLN A 89 2.63 8.44 -4.43
N ASN A 90 3.13 9.50 -5.05
CA ASN A 90 4.43 10.06 -4.67
C ASN A 90 4.41 10.62 -3.24
N MET A 91 3.36 11.36 -2.87
CA MET A 91 3.22 11.87 -1.51
C MET A 91 3.01 10.75 -0.49
N PHE A 92 2.22 9.74 -0.83
CA PHE A 92 1.99 8.59 0.04
C PHE A 92 3.28 7.79 0.29
N TYR A 93 4.04 7.46 -0.76
CA TYR A 93 5.30 6.72 -0.60
C TYR A 93 6.40 7.54 0.04
N ALA A 94 6.50 8.82 -0.29
CA ALA A 94 7.47 9.68 0.35
C ALA A 94 7.15 9.85 1.83
N GLY A 95 5.89 10.04 2.23
CA GLY A 95 5.51 10.03 3.65
C GLY A 95 5.68 8.66 4.32
N MET A 96 5.49 7.56 3.59
CA MET A 96 5.80 6.20 4.08
C MET A 96 7.30 5.98 4.27
N LYS A 97 8.19 6.71 3.61
CA LYS A 97 9.64 6.68 3.93
C LYS A 97 9.93 7.30 5.29
N TYR A 98 9.26 8.40 5.62
CA TYR A 98 9.39 9.10 6.90
C TYR A 98 8.61 8.46 8.06
N SER A 99 7.82 7.41 7.79
CA SER A 99 6.98 6.74 8.78
C SER A 99 6.98 5.21 8.61
N SER A 100 6.14 4.50 9.36
CA SER A 100 5.96 3.05 9.23
C SER A 100 4.87 2.70 8.21
N ALA A 101 4.94 1.49 7.63
CA ALA A 101 3.88 0.98 6.75
C ALA A 101 2.53 0.89 7.49
N THR A 102 2.56 0.54 8.77
CA THR A 102 1.38 0.49 9.65
C THR A 102 0.75 1.86 9.82
N PHE A 103 1.56 2.90 10.08
CA PHE A 103 1.08 4.27 10.19
C PHE A 103 0.43 4.75 8.87
N ALA A 104 1.09 4.52 7.74
CA ALA A 104 0.56 4.87 6.43
C ALA A 104 -0.76 4.13 6.12
N SER A 105 -0.85 2.85 6.45
CA SER A 105 -2.07 2.06 6.31
C SER A 105 -3.20 2.58 7.20
N ALA A 106 -2.91 2.99 8.44
CA ALA A 106 -3.93 3.56 9.33
C ALA A 106 -4.45 4.90 8.82
N MET A 107 -3.59 5.73 8.21
CA MET A 107 -3.99 6.98 7.59
C MET A 107 -4.94 6.77 6.39
N CYS A 108 -4.84 5.63 5.68
CA CYS A 108 -5.78 5.29 4.61
C CYS A 108 -7.24 5.16 5.09
N ASN A 109 -7.49 5.03 6.39
CA ASN A 109 -8.86 5.08 6.94
C ASN A 109 -9.53 6.45 6.72
N LEU A 110 -8.77 7.52 6.45
CA LEU A 110 -9.32 8.82 6.04
C LEU A 110 -10.00 8.78 4.67
N ILE A 111 -9.58 7.88 3.78
CA ILE A 111 -10.01 7.86 2.38
C ILE A 111 -11.54 7.79 2.27
N PRO A 112 -12.27 6.87 2.93
CA PRO A 112 -13.74 6.86 2.88
C PRO A 112 -14.38 8.15 3.39
N ALA A 113 -13.89 8.74 4.48
CA ALA A 113 -14.43 9.99 5.01
C ALA A 113 -14.21 11.16 4.02
N LEU A 114 -13.01 11.30 3.48
CA LEU A 114 -12.66 12.32 2.49
C LEU A 114 -13.43 12.14 1.19
N THR A 115 -13.56 10.92 0.69
CA THR A 115 -14.35 10.60 -0.52
C THR A 115 -15.82 10.95 -0.33
N PHE A 116 -16.37 10.70 0.85
CA PHE A 116 -17.75 11.10 1.16
C PHE A 116 -17.93 12.62 1.11
N VAL A 117 -17.05 13.38 1.76
CA VAL A 117 -17.08 14.86 1.75
C VAL A 117 -16.95 15.40 0.33
N LEU A 118 -16.05 14.83 -0.48
CA LEU A 118 -15.88 15.24 -1.88
C LEU A 118 -17.10 14.88 -2.75
N ALA A 119 -17.68 13.68 -2.57
CA ALA A 119 -18.88 13.27 -3.28
C ALA A 119 -20.09 14.18 -2.94
N TRP A 120 -20.14 14.67 -1.70
CA TRP A 120 -21.10 15.66 -1.24
C TRP A 120 -20.90 17.02 -1.92
N ILE A 121 -19.68 17.57 -1.88
CA ILE A 121 -19.34 18.87 -2.50
C ILE A 121 -19.63 18.83 -4.01
N LEU A 122 -19.28 17.73 -4.68
CA LEU A 122 -19.47 17.55 -6.12
C LEU A 122 -20.90 17.11 -6.50
N ARG A 123 -21.83 17.04 -5.53
CA ARG A 123 -23.24 16.66 -5.71
C ARG A 123 -23.44 15.34 -6.47
N ILE A 124 -22.49 14.41 -6.33
CA ILE A 124 -22.56 13.08 -6.97
C ILE A 124 -23.58 12.21 -6.24
N GLU A 125 -23.66 12.35 -4.92
CA GLU A 125 -24.70 11.75 -4.09
C GLU A 125 -25.71 12.82 -3.67
N LYS A 126 -26.99 12.61 -3.99
CA LYS A 126 -28.08 13.40 -3.39
C LYS A 126 -28.30 12.93 -1.96
N VAL A 127 -27.42 13.32 -1.03
CA VAL A 127 -27.68 13.06 0.39
C VAL A 127 -28.77 14.04 0.83
N ASN A 128 -29.95 13.51 1.12
CA ASN A 128 -31.08 14.31 1.55
C ASN A 128 -30.85 14.76 3.02
N LEU A 129 -30.26 15.94 3.22
CA LEU A 129 -29.81 16.46 4.52
C LEU A 129 -30.93 16.70 5.55
N LYS A 130 -32.22 16.62 5.19
CA LYS A 130 -33.28 16.72 6.20
C LYS A 130 -33.42 15.46 7.08
N SER A 131 -32.70 14.38 6.78
CA SER A 131 -32.70 13.18 7.60
C SER A 131 -31.52 13.16 8.58
N VAL A 132 -31.85 13.15 9.88
CA VAL A 132 -30.92 12.93 11.00
C VAL A 132 -30.10 11.63 10.83
N ARG A 133 -30.65 10.65 10.10
CA ARG A 133 -30.03 9.35 9.83
C ARG A 133 -28.79 9.45 8.91
N SER A 134 -28.75 10.41 7.99
CA SER A 134 -27.54 10.67 7.20
C SER A 134 -26.44 11.33 8.04
N HIS A 135 -26.79 12.33 8.86
CA HIS A 135 -25.85 12.98 9.77
C HIS A 135 -25.21 11.97 10.74
N ALA A 136 -26.01 11.07 11.32
CA ALA A 136 -25.52 10.03 12.22
C ALA A 136 -24.58 9.03 11.54
N LYS A 137 -24.84 8.64 10.29
CA LYS A 137 -23.93 7.77 9.51
C LYS A 137 -22.60 8.46 9.21
N ILE A 138 -22.63 9.75 8.88
CA ILE A 138 -21.45 10.55 8.55
C ILE A 138 -20.59 10.76 9.79
N MET A 139 -21.20 11.23 10.88
CA MET A 139 -20.51 11.47 12.13
C MET A 139 -20.01 10.17 12.76
N GLY A 140 -20.78 9.08 12.66
CA GLY A 140 -20.35 7.75 13.09
C GLY A 140 -19.12 7.24 12.32
N THR A 141 -19.05 7.48 11.01
CA THR A 141 -17.87 7.12 10.21
C THR A 141 -16.65 7.97 10.59
N LEU A 142 -16.82 9.30 10.73
CA LEU A 142 -15.77 10.23 11.16
C LEU A 142 -15.23 9.89 12.56
N VAL A 143 -16.13 9.56 13.50
CA VAL A 143 -15.77 9.18 14.88
C VAL A 143 -15.09 7.81 14.90
N THR A 144 -15.55 6.84 14.09
CA THR A 144 -14.91 5.51 14.03
C THR A 144 -13.52 5.59 13.41
N VAL A 145 -13.37 6.34 12.32
CA VAL A 145 -12.07 6.58 11.67
C VAL A 145 -11.14 7.38 12.59
N GLY A 146 -11.63 8.46 13.21
CA GLY A 146 -10.87 9.25 14.18
C GLY A 146 -10.47 8.44 15.42
N GLY A 147 -11.36 7.58 15.92
CA GLY A 147 -11.08 6.66 17.02
C GLY A 147 -10.01 5.63 16.65
N ALA A 148 -10.06 5.05 15.45
CA ALA A 148 -9.04 4.13 14.95
C ALA A 148 -7.68 4.84 14.77
N MET A 149 -7.67 6.10 14.34
CA MET A 149 -6.46 6.91 14.25
C MET A 149 -5.85 7.17 15.62
N ILE A 150 -6.67 7.61 16.59
CA ILE A 150 -6.23 7.85 17.97
C ILE A 150 -5.66 6.56 18.56
N MET A 151 -6.33 5.41 18.38
CA MET A 151 -5.82 4.11 18.81
C MET A 151 -4.48 3.76 18.14
N THR A 152 -4.31 4.00 16.84
CA THR A 152 -3.03 3.71 16.14
C THR A 152 -1.91 4.66 16.57
N LEU A 153 -2.24 5.93 16.83
CA LEU A 153 -1.28 6.95 17.30
C LEU A 153 -0.90 6.75 18.78
N ILE A 154 -1.77 6.12 19.57
CA ILE A 154 -1.57 5.83 21.00
C ILE A 154 -0.91 4.47 21.22
N VAL A 155 -0.91 3.54 20.24
CA VAL A 155 -0.04 2.37 20.30
C VAL A 155 1.41 2.83 20.09
N GLY A 156 2.11 2.92 21.22
CA GLY A 156 3.44 3.48 21.37
C GLY A 156 4.56 2.80 20.57
N PRO A 157 5.80 3.31 20.69
CA PRO A 157 6.95 2.75 20.01
C PRO A 157 7.08 1.25 20.29
N VAL A 158 7.49 0.51 19.27
CA VAL A 158 7.69 -0.94 19.31
C VAL A 158 8.47 -1.30 20.59
N ILE A 159 7.80 -1.96 21.52
CA ILE A 159 8.39 -2.32 22.80
C ILE A 159 9.39 -3.43 22.50
N GLY A 160 10.67 -3.10 22.51
CA GLY A 160 11.74 -4.09 22.42
C GLY A 160 11.64 -5.02 23.62
N LEU A 161 11.41 -6.31 23.37
CA LEU A 161 11.44 -7.33 24.43
C LEU A 161 12.86 -7.34 25.07
N PRO A 162 12.97 -7.36 26.41
CA PRO A 162 14.24 -7.22 27.14
C PRO A 162 15.23 -8.38 26.95
N TRP A 163 14.88 -9.37 26.14
CA TRP A 163 15.74 -10.51 25.83
C TRP A 163 16.50 -10.37 24.49
N THR A 164 16.28 -9.30 23.74
CA THR A 164 17.08 -8.97 22.54
C THR A 164 18.39 -8.28 22.95
N HIS A 165 19.24 -8.99 23.68
CA HIS A 165 20.61 -8.56 23.94
C HIS A 165 21.57 -9.18 22.92
N LYS A 166 22.21 -8.30 22.12
CA LYS A 166 23.49 -8.40 21.36
C LYS A 166 23.31 -7.80 19.96
N SER A 167 24.11 -6.87 19.45
CA SER A 167 25.26 -6.11 19.96
C SER A 167 25.28 -4.79 19.19
N GLN A 168 25.47 -3.67 19.88
CA GLN A 168 25.79 -2.40 19.22
C GLN A 168 27.20 -2.51 18.65
N ASP A 169 27.30 -2.68 17.33
CA ASP A 169 28.45 -2.24 16.55
C ASP A 169 27.92 -1.51 15.31
N GLY A 170 28.57 -0.38 15.00
CA GLY A 170 28.00 0.74 14.27
C GLY A 170 27.55 0.43 12.84
N LYS A 171 26.24 0.54 12.61
CA LYS A 171 25.54 1.17 11.46
C LYS A 171 24.04 0.87 11.59
N SER A 172 23.45 1.25 12.72
CA SER A 172 21.99 1.39 12.76
C SER A 172 21.67 2.54 11.82
N ALA A 173 21.04 2.22 10.70
CA ALA A 173 20.52 3.19 9.75
C ALA A 173 19.88 4.32 10.53
N SER A 174 20.50 5.50 10.49
CA SER A 174 19.91 6.73 10.94
C SER A 174 18.69 6.96 10.06
N THR A 175 17.54 6.42 10.46
CA THR A 175 16.26 6.97 10.06
C THR A 175 16.32 8.41 10.52
N ASN A 176 16.65 9.30 9.59
CA ASN A 176 16.58 10.74 9.76
C ASN A 176 15.22 11.03 10.38
N ALA A 177 15.23 11.34 11.67
CA ALA A 177 14.08 11.82 12.44
C ALA A 177 13.76 13.26 12.02
N GLU A 178 13.67 13.50 10.71
CA GLU A 178 13.06 14.69 10.15
C GLU A 178 11.56 14.56 10.30
N ASP A 179 11.03 15.22 11.33
CA ASP A 179 9.63 15.49 11.64
C ASP A 179 8.62 14.36 11.30
N PRO A 180 8.16 13.55 12.28
CA PRO A 180 7.03 12.64 12.07
C PRO A 180 5.77 13.36 11.55
N VAL A 181 5.65 14.66 11.84
CA VAL A 181 4.62 15.56 11.30
C VAL A 181 4.70 15.70 9.78
N LYS A 182 5.91 15.81 9.21
CA LYS A 182 6.15 15.88 7.76
C LYS A 182 5.65 14.61 7.07
N GLY A 183 5.98 13.44 7.61
CA GLY A 183 5.48 12.16 7.12
C GLY A 183 3.95 12.04 7.17
N ALA A 184 3.34 12.50 8.27
CA ALA A 184 1.88 12.52 8.45
C ALA A 184 1.17 13.42 7.43
N ILE A 185 1.66 14.65 7.24
CA ILE A 185 1.10 15.60 6.26
C ILE A 185 1.19 15.02 4.85
N MET A 186 2.34 14.46 4.47
CA MET A 186 2.53 13.86 3.14
C MET A 186 1.58 12.68 2.89
N ILE A 187 1.39 11.80 3.88
CA ILE A 187 0.43 10.69 3.77
C ILE A 187 -1.01 11.21 3.71
N ALA A 188 -1.37 12.23 4.50
CA ALA A 188 -2.69 12.84 4.45
C ALA A 188 -2.99 13.47 3.08
N THR A 189 -2.01 14.16 2.48
CA THR A 189 -2.10 14.65 1.10
C THR A 189 -2.27 13.49 0.10
N GLY A 190 -1.54 12.39 0.29
CA GLY A 190 -1.72 11.17 -0.50
C GLY A 190 -3.14 10.61 -0.41
N CYS A 191 -3.69 10.53 0.80
CA CYS A 191 -5.06 10.07 1.04
C CYS A 191 -6.10 10.98 0.38
N LEU A 192 -5.90 12.30 0.42
CA LEU A 192 -6.75 13.26 -0.28
C LEU A 192 -6.69 13.06 -1.80
N GLY A 193 -5.49 12.81 -2.35
CA GLY A 193 -5.30 12.48 -3.77
C GLY A 193 -6.08 11.22 -4.18
N TYR A 194 -5.99 10.15 -3.37
CA TYR A 194 -6.76 8.92 -3.58
C TYR A 194 -8.28 9.16 -3.52
N SER A 195 -8.75 9.97 -2.56
CA SER A 195 -10.17 10.30 -2.45
C SER A 195 -10.69 11.13 -3.64
N LEU A 196 -9.89 12.09 -4.13
CA LEU A 196 -10.19 12.87 -5.33
C LEU A 196 -10.23 11.97 -6.57
N PHE A 197 -9.26 11.07 -6.71
CA PHE A 197 -9.22 10.10 -7.80
C PHE A 197 -10.48 9.24 -7.84
N TYR A 198 -10.84 8.60 -6.74
CA TYR A 198 -12.03 7.75 -6.67
C TYR A 198 -13.33 8.52 -6.98
N THR A 199 -13.42 9.76 -6.51
CA THR A 199 -14.59 10.61 -6.75
C THR A 199 -14.69 11.03 -8.22
N LEU A 200 -13.57 11.45 -8.82
CA LEU A 200 -13.51 11.82 -10.25
C LEU A 200 -13.63 10.61 -11.16
N GLN A 201 -13.15 9.43 -10.75
CA GLN A 201 -13.31 8.17 -11.47
C GLN A 201 -14.80 7.81 -11.59
N ALA A 202 -15.57 7.96 -10.52
CA ALA A 202 -17.02 7.76 -10.56
C ALA A 202 -17.73 8.73 -11.53
N ILE A 203 -17.31 9.99 -11.61
CA ILE A 203 -17.86 10.96 -12.59
C ILE A 203 -17.45 10.58 -14.01
N THR A 204 -16.19 10.23 -14.20
CA THR A 204 -15.62 9.97 -15.54
C THR A 204 -16.21 8.72 -16.15
N LEU A 205 -16.45 7.67 -15.35
CA LEU A 205 -17.06 6.43 -15.82
C LEU A 205 -18.52 6.58 -16.28
N LYS A 206 -19.21 7.67 -15.91
CA LYS A 206 -20.53 8.02 -16.48
C LYS A 206 -20.41 8.58 -17.90
N SER A 207 -19.36 9.35 -18.19
CA SER A 207 -19.09 9.90 -19.52
C SER A 207 -18.30 8.94 -20.42
N TYR A 208 -17.51 8.06 -19.82
CA TYR A 208 -16.62 7.12 -20.50
C TYR A 208 -16.80 5.70 -19.92
N PRO A 209 -17.79 4.93 -20.42
CA PRO A 209 -18.15 3.65 -19.82
C PRO A 209 -17.19 2.50 -20.14
N ALA A 210 -16.03 2.74 -20.74
CA ALA A 210 -15.01 1.73 -21.05
C ALA A 210 -13.95 1.70 -19.93
N GLY A 211 -14.05 0.73 -19.00
CA GLY A 211 -13.29 0.70 -17.74
C GLY A 211 -11.83 0.26 -17.92
N LEU A 212 -11.58 -0.71 -18.80
CA LEU A 212 -10.21 -1.15 -19.12
C LEU A 212 -9.46 -0.06 -19.87
N SER A 213 -10.12 0.60 -20.81
CA SER A 213 -9.60 1.72 -21.59
C SER A 213 -9.31 2.93 -20.71
N LEU A 214 -10.23 3.27 -19.78
CA LEU A 214 -9.98 4.34 -18.81
C LEU A 214 -8.75 4.03 -17.95
N THR A 215 -8.64 2.80 -17.44
CA THR A 215 -7.50 2.36 -16.62
C THR A 215 -6.20 2.47 -17.41
N ALA A 216 -6.16 1.94 -18.63
CA ALA A 216 -5.00 2.02 -19.51
C ALA A 216 -4.59 3.47 -19.78
N MET A 217 -5.54 4.37 -20.05
CA MET A 217 -5.27 5.79 -20.30
C MET A 217 -4.75 6.53 -19.06
N VAL A 218 -5.37 6.29 -17.90
CA VAL A 218 -4.92 6.86 -16.61
C VAL A 218 -3.50 6.40 -16.28
N CYS A 219 -3.21 5.10 -16.41
CA CYS A 219 -1.88 4.57 -16.15
C CYS A 219 -0.84 5.08 -17.17
N SER A 220 -1.21 5.20 -18.45
CA SER A 220 -0.30 5.72 -19.49
C SER A 220 0.04 7.19 -19.26
N LEU A 221 -0.96 8.04 -19.00
CA LEU A 221 -0.74 9.45 -18.68
C LEU A 221 -0.01 9.62 -17.34
N GLY A 222 -0.35 8.79 -16.35
CA GLY A 222 0.34 8.77 -15.06
C GLY A 222 1.83 8.43 -15.20
N ALA A 223 2.17 7.42 -16.00
CA ALA A 223 3.55 7.08 -16.31
C ALA A 223 4.26 8.19 -17.06
N PHE A 224 3.61 8.81 -18.05
CA PHE A 224 4.17 9.91 -18.84
C PHE A 224 4.46 11.15 -17.97
N ILE A 225 3.46 11.64 -17.23
CA ILE A 225 3.62 12.81 -16.35
C ILE A 225 4.58 12.48 -15.20
N GLY A 226 4.47 11.28 -14.62
CA GLY A 226 5.38 10.80 -13.59
C GLY A 226 6.83 10.77 -14.06
N THR A 227 7.07 10.40 -15.32
CA THR A 227 8.42 10.42 -15.93
C THR A 227 8.95 11.85 -15.98
N ILE A 228 8.14 12.81 -16.44
CA ILE A 228 8.51 14.24 -16.46
C ILE A 228 8.84 14.73 -15.04
N VAL A 229 7.98 14.42 -14.06
CA VAL A 229 8.20 14.80 -12.65
C VAL A 229 9.47 14.16 -12.10
N THR A 230 9.74 12.89 -12.42
CA THR A 230 10.95 12.18 -11.98
C THR A 230 12.20 12.84 -12.56
N PHE A 231 12.19 13.18 -13.86
CA PHE A 231 13.31 13.91 -14.48
C PHE A 231 13.53 15.30 -13.86
N LEU A 232 12.45 15.99 -13.46
CA LEU A 232 12.53 17.29 -12.82
C LEU A 232 12.99 17.22 -11.36
N ALA A 233 12.60 16.18 -10.62
CA ALA A 233 12.90 16.00 -9.20
C ALA A 233 14.28 15.38 -8.96
N GLU A 234 14.70 14.42 -9.80
CA GLU A 234 15.94 13.66 -9.67
C GLU A 234 17.01 14.16 -10.66
N ARG A 235 17.00 15.46 -11.00
CA ARG A 235 17.89 16.06 -12.02
C ARG A 235 19.34 15.63 -11.78
N GLY A 236 19.90 14.93 -12.77
CA GLY A 236 21.30 14.48 -12.76
C GLY A 236 21.55 13.12 -12.12
N ASN A 237 20.57 12.48 -11.49
CA ASN A 237 20.71 11.14 -10.92
C ASN A 237 20.06 10.06 -11.81
N THR A 238 20.77 9.64 -12.86
CA THR A 238 20.29 8.57 -13.76
C THR A 238 20.29 7.18 -13.11
N SER A 239 21.04 7.00 -12.01
CA SER A 239 21.09 5.73 -11.28
C SER A 239 19.74 5.31 -10.68
N VAL A 240 18.84 6.28 -10.46
CA VAL A 240 17.49 6.03 -9.95
C VAL A 240 16.63 5.21 -10.93
N TRP A 241 16.97 5.23 -12.22
CA TRP A 241 16.29 4.44 -13.25
C TRP A 241 16.85 3.03 -13.40
N ALA A 242 18.00 2.73 -12.78
CA ALA A 242 18.63 1.42 -12.89
C ALA A 242 17.73 0.34 -12.28
N LEU A 243 17.25 -0.57 -13.14
CA LEU A 243 16.49 -1.75 -12.73
C LEU A 243 17.47 -2.89 -12.40
N GLY A 244 17.46 -3.32 -11.14
CA GLY A 244 18.09 -4.57 -10.73
C GLY A 244 17.11 -5.74 -10.79
N TRP A 245 17.62 -6.96 -10.89
CA TRP A 245 16.85 -8.19 -10.64
C TRP A 245 16.73 -8.43 -9.13
N ASP A 246 16.04 -7.52 -8.44
CA ASP A 246 15.95 -7.50 -6.98
C ASP A 246 14.49 -7.38 -6.51
N ALA A 247 14.31 -7.25 -5.19
CA ALA A 247 12.98 -7.07 -4.60
C ALA A 247 12.25 -5.81 -5.12
N LYS A 248 12.96 -4.83 -5.71
CA LYS A 248 12.37 -3.62 -6.28
C LYS A 248 11.62 -3.95 -7.57
N LEU A 249 12.19 -4.81 -8.42
CA LEU A 249 11.50 -5.28 -9.62
C LEU A 249 10.21 -6.03 -9.28
N LEU A 250 10.26 -6.93 -8.28
CA LEU A 250 9.06 -7.60 -7.78
C LEU A 250 8.01 -6.59 -7.29
N ALA A 251 8.44 -5.56 -6.57
CA ALA A 251 7.56 -4.50 -6.10
C ALA A 251 6.93 -3.69 -7.24
N TYR A 252 7.71 -3.36 -8.28
CA TYR A 252 7.20 -2.66 -9.46
C TYR A 252 6.17 -3.50 -10.21
N VAL A 253 6.44 -4.79 -10.43
CA VAL A 253 5.54 -5.69 -11.15
C VAL A 253 4.28 -5.95 -10.34
N TYR A 254 4.41 -6.34 -9.07
CA TYR A 254 3.26 -6.60 -8.20
C TYR A 254 2.40 -5.35 -8.04
N GLY A 255 3.02 -4.20 -7.76
CA GLY A 255 2.32 -2.92 -7.64
C GLY A 255 1.65 -2.48 -8.94
N GLY A 256 2.30 -2.72 -10.08
CA GLY A 256 1.76 -2.38 -11.38
C GLY A 256 0.54 -3.22 -11.73
N VAL A 257 0.66 -4.53 -11.62
CA VAL A 257 -0.41 -5.46 -11.98
C VAL A 257 -1.58 -5.36 -10.99
N ILE A 258 -1.31 -5.53 -9.70
CA ILE A 258 -2.37 -5.59 -8.68
C ILE A 258 -2.88 -4.18 -8.36
N SER A 259 -2.00 -3.27 -7.93
CA SER A 259 -2.41 -2.02 -7.31
C SER A 259 -2.74 -0.88 -8.28
N SER A 260 -2.12 -0.80 -9.46
CA SER A 260 -2.52 0.16 -10.50
C SER A 260 -3.46 -0.45 -11.53
N GLY A 261 -3.18 -1.65 -12.02
CA GLY A 261 -4.00 -2.29 -13.04
C GLY A 261 -5.34 -2.79 -12.51
N ILE A 262 -5.31 -3.89 -11.76
CA ILE A 262 -6.53 -4.57 -11.30
C ILE A 262 -7.33 -3.68 -10.36
N THR A 263 -6.68 -2.98 -9.42
CA THR A 263 -7.38 -2.08 -8.49
C THR A 263 -8.15 -0.98 -9.21
N TYR A 264 -7.54 -0.23 -10.13
CA TYR A 264 -8.26 0.85 -10.83
C TYR A 264 -9.41 0.33 -11.69
N TYR A 265 -9.21 -0.81 -12.35
CA TYR A 265 -10.25 -1.41 -13.16
C TYR A 265 -11.42 -1.89 -12.29
N LEU A 266 -11.12 -2.70 -11.27
CA LEU A 266 -12.14 -3.31 -10.43
C LEU A 266 -12.83 -2.27 -9.54
N SER A 267 -12.10 -1.26 -9.03
CA SER A 267 -12.69 -0.11 -8.34
C SER A 267 -13.69 0.59 -9.26
N GLY A 268 -13.31 0.84 -10.52
CA GLY A 268 -14.21 1.44 -11.51
C GLY A 268 -15.47 0.60 -11.77
N VAL A 269 -15.33 -0.72 -11.89
CA VAL A 269 -16.47 -1.64 -12.06
C VAL A 269 -17.41 -1.59 -10.85
N ILE A 270 -16.86 -1.69 -9.63
CA ILE A 270 -17.65 -1.67 -8.39
C ILE A 270 -18.32 -0.30 -8.21
N MET A 271 -17.65 0.79 -8.57
CA MET A 271 -18.20 2.15 -8.50
C MET A 271 -19.43 2.34 -9.36
N LYS A 272 -19.47 1.74 -10.55
CA LYS A 272 -20.65 1.80 -11.41
C LYS A 272 -21.86 1.10 -10.78
N GLU A 273 -21.63 0.03 -10.02
CA GLU A 273 -22.70 -0.77 -9.41
C GLU A 273 -23.15 -0.24 -8.04
N LYS A 274 -22.22 0.26 -7.21
CA LYS A 274 -22.46 0.57 -5.79
C LYS A 274 -22.10 2.00 -5.38
N GLY A 275 -21.47 2.78 -6.25
CA GLY A 275 -21.02 4.15 -5.98
C GLY A 275 -19.60 4.23 -5.39
N PRO A 276 -19.01 5.44 -5.37
CA PRO A 276 -17.63 5.67 -4.92
C PRO A 276 -17.40 5.41 -3.43
N VAL A 277 -18.36 5.76 -2.58
CA VAL A 277 -18.26 5.57 -1.12
C VAL A 277 -18.23 4.08 -0.74
N PHE A 278 -18.91 3.22 -1.53
CA PHE A 278 -18.89 1.78 -1.28
C PHE A 278 -17.50 1.19 -1.47
N VAL A 279 -16.73 1.62 -2.47
CA VAL A 279 -15.37 1.08 -2.69
C VAL A 279 -14.43 1.51 -1.57
N THR A 280 -14.50 2.78 -1.17
CA THR A 280 -13.58 3.33 -0.17
C THR A 280 -13.88 2.88 1.26
N ALA A 281 -15.13 2.51 1.57
CA ALA A 281 -15.55 2.07 2.91
C ALA A 281 -14.89 0.75 3.38
N PHE A 282 -14.31 -0.04 2.48
CA PHE A 282 -13.65 -1.31 2.82
C PHE A 282 -12.12 -1.21 2.91
N ASN A 283 -11.54 -0.04 2.63
CA ASN A 283 -10.12 0.24 2.88
C ASN A 283 -9.65 -0.12 4.31
N PRO A 284 -10.47 -0.03 5.37
CA PRO A 284 -10.06 -0.44 6.71
C PRO A 284 -9.90 -1.96 6.92
N LEU A 285 -10.40 -2.82 6.02
CA LEU A 285 -10.38 -4.27 6.24
C LEU A 285 -9.00 -4.92 6.15
N SER A 286 -7.98 -4.27 5.57
CA SER A 286 -6.61 -4.83 5.55
C SER A 286 -5.99 -4.90 6.94
N MET A 287 -6.49 -4.12 7.90
CA MET A 287 -5.85 -3.92 9.20
C MET A 287 -6.21 -5.00 10.25
N ASN A 288 -7.36 -5.68 10.08
CA ASN A 288 -7.93 -6.55 11.13
C ASN A 288 -7.48 -8.02 11.09
N LYS A 289 -6.65 -8.44 10.12
CA LYS A 289 -6.12 -9.81 10.07
C LYS A 289 -4.69 -9.95 10.60
N ASP A 290 -3.91 -8.87 10.58
CA ASP A 290 -2.51 -8.91 11.01
C ASP A 290 -2.32 -9.02 12.53
N GLN A 291 -3.40 -8.86 13.32
CA GLN A 291 -3.38 -9.11 14.75
C GLN A 291 -3.59 -10.59 15.14
N LYS A 292 -3.95 -11.49 14.23
CA LYS A 292 -4.30 -12.88 14.61
C LYS A 292 -3.48 -14.01 13.98
N GLU A 293 -2.76 -13.79 12.88
CA GLU A 293 -2.10 -14.90 12.15
C GLU A 293 -0.57 -14.91 12.23
N THR A 294 0.09 -13.88 12.77
CA THR A 294 1.56 -13.83 12.82
C THR A 294 2.17 -14.47 14.07
N GLU A 295 1.35 -14.87 15.05
CA GLU A 295 1.83 -15.33 16.36
C GLU A 295 2.14 -16.85 16.50
N PRO A 296 1.44 -17.82 15.87
CA PRO A 296 1.70 -19.22 16.20
C PRO A 296 2.83 -19.88 15.38
N THR A 297 3.09 -19.45 14.14
CA THR A 297 3.96 -20.22 13.23
C THR A 297 5.46 -20.04 13.50
N GLN A 298 5.88 -18.88 14.02
CA GLN A 298 7.29 -18.67 14.39
C GLN A 298 7.65 -19.31 15.74
N GLN A 299 6.68 -19.46 16.66
CA GLN A 299 6.91 -20.12 17.95
C GLN A 299 7.21 -21.62 17.79
N GLN A 300 6.51 -22.33 16.90
CA GLN A 300 6.76 -23.76 16.68
C GLN A 300 8.08 -24.04 15.94
N GLN A 301 8.50 -23.18 15.01
CA GLN A 301 9.80 -23.34 14.33
C GLN A 301 10.99 -22.94 15.21
N GLN A 302 10.81 -22.00 16.15
CA GLN A 302 11.86 -21.66 17.11
C GLN A 302 11.98 -22.66 18.25
N GLN A 303 10.88 -23.26 18.73
CA GLN A 303 10.93 -24.35 19.71
C GLN A 303 11.64 -25.60 19.16
N SER A 304 11.33 -26.01 17.92
CA SER A 304 12.00 -27.16 17.29
C SER A 304 13.51 -26.93 17.06
N LYS A 305 13.91 -25.69 16.76
CA LYS A 305 15.34 -25.31 16.65
C LYS A 305 16.04 -25.13 18.00
N ALA A 306 15.32 -24.72 19.04
CA ALA A 306 15.85 -24.58 20.39
C ALA A 306 16.16 -25.95 21.00
N GLU A 307 15.24 -26.92 20.87
CA GLU A 307 15.46 -28.29 21.37
C GLU A 307 16.64 -28.97 20.66
N THR A 308 16.78 -28.79 19.34
CA THR A 308 17.91 -29.34 18.58
C THR A 308 19.26 -28.75 19.03
N ASN A 309 19.31 -27.47 19.41
CA ASN A 309 20.55 -26.81 19.83
C ASN A 309 20.94 -27.07 21.29
N THR A 310 20.02 -27.55 22.13
CA THR A 310 20.32 -27.93 23.51
C THR A 310 21.05 -29.28 23.56
N TYR A 311 20.63 -30.26 22.75
CA TYR A 311 21.32 -31.56 22.67
C TYR A 311 22.75 -31.44 22.15
N THR A 312 23.02 -30.59 21.15
CA THR A 312 24.37 -30.42 20.58
C THR A 312 25.36 -29.71 21.53
N ASN A 313 24.88 -28.91 22.48
CA ASN A 313 25.74 -28.15 23.40
C ASN A 313 26.18 -28.96 24.62
N ASP A 314 25.37 -29.92 25.08
CA ASP A 314 25.75 -30.77 26.21
C ASP A 314 26.82 -31.81 25.81
N ASP A 315 26.78 -32.29 24.57
CA ASP A 315 27.83 -33.18 24.02
C ASP A 315 29.19 -32.44 23.84
N ALA A 316 29.14 -31.14 23.55
CA ALA A 316 30.34 -30.31 23.40
C ALA A 316 30.98 -29.94 24.74
N LYS A 317 30.18 -29.72 25.79
CA LYS A 317 30.71 -29.38 27.13
C LYS A 317 31.35 -30.57 27.84
N THR A 318 30.87 -31.79 27.58
CA THR A 318 31.42 -33.00 28.22
C THR A 318 32.83 -33.33 27.70
N ASN A 319 33.16 -32.95 26.46
CA ASN A 319 34.49 -33.18 25.87
C ASN A 319 35.57 -32.15 26.28
N LEU A 320 35.17 -30.96 26.75
CA LEU A 320 36.12 -29.91 27.19
C LEU A 320 36.58 -30.07 28.65
N ALA A 321 35.85 -30.83 29.46
CA ALA A 321 36.18 -31.03 30.88
C ALA A 321 37.30 -32.06 31.13
N ASN A 322 37.66 -32.88 30.14
CA ASN A 322 38.67 -33.93 30.28
C ASN A 322 40.07 -33.56 29.74
N GLY A 323 40.28 -32.33 29.25
CA GLY A 323 41.49 -31.94 28.52
C GLY A 323 42.58 -31.18 29.30
N SER A 324 42.38 -30.84 30.58
CA SER A 324 43.25 -29.90 31.30
C SER A 324 43.72 -30.40 32.67
N GLN A 325 44.34 -31.58 32.70
CA GLN A 325 45.28 -31.98 33.76
C GLN A 325 46.55 -32.61 33.16
N THR A 326 47.72 -32.16 33.65
CA THR A 326 49.15 -32.46 33.33
C THR A 326 49.82 -31.22 32.71
N ILE A 327 50.92 -30.63 33.21
CA ILE A 327 52.19 -31.18 33.70
C ILE A 327 52.86 -30.16 34.66
N SER A 328 53.32 -30.60 35.83
CA SER A 328 54.43 -29.98 36.58
C SER A 328 55.27 -31.09 37.23
N GLY A 329 56.57 -31.15 36.93
CA GLY A 329 57.55 -32.08 37.50
C GLY A 329 58.75 -31.32 38.08
N PRO A 330 59.39 -31.81 39.16
CA PRO A 330 60.39 -31.04 39.91
C PRO A 330 61.85 -31.35 39.52
N ASP A 331 62.72 -30.47 40.05
CA ASP A 331 64.18 -30.29 39.97
C ASP A 331 65.12 -31.51 40.03
N ALA A 332 66.30 -31.36 39.38
CA ALA A 332 67.64 -31.89 39.72
C ALA A 332 68.65 -31.24 38.73
N VAL A 333 69.81 -30.64 39.05
CA VAL A 333 70.77 -30.62 40.17
C VAL A 333 71.43 -29.25 40.19
#